data_AF-A0A495BRQ0-F1
#
_entry.id   AF-A0A495BRQ0-F1
#
_cell.length_a   1.000
_cell.length_b   1.000
_cell.length_c   1.000
_cell.angle_alpha   90.00
_cell.angle_beta   90.00
_cell.angle_gamma   90.00
#
_symmetry.space_group_name_H-M   'P 1'
#
loop_
_entity.id
_entity.type
_entity.pdbx_description
1 polymer ?
#
loop_
_entity_poly.entity_id
_entity_poly.type
_entity_poly.pdbx_seq_one_letter_code
_entity_poly.pdbx_strand_id
1 'polypeptide(L)'
;MNDELHDFVKLLEEYRAEGQELGTLLCVEPVRHLSLPLCHETCAELRAMAEVFQCDEALLASAILRGALRHMQLHLNDDLDALAAMARDRLCSPCEDASEAI
;
A
#
# COMPACT_ATOMS: atom_id res chain seq x y z
N MET A 1 16.30 9.21 5.67
CA MET A 1 14.94 8.61 5.68
C MET A 1 15.00 7.26 4.98
N ASN A 2 15.70 6.29 5.58
CA ASN A 2 15.81 4.92 5.07
C ASN A 2 16.16 3.90 6.18
N ASP A 3 16.20 4.34 7.44
CA ASP A 3 16.73 3.54 8.56
C ASP A 3 15.78 2.42 8.96
N GLU A 4 14.46 2.66 8.95
CA GLU A 4 13.47 1.64 9.33
C GLU A 4 13.44 0.42 8.40
N LEU A 5 13.67 0.61 7.09
CA LEU A 5 13.72 -0.49 6.14
C LEU A 5 15.03 -1.27 6.30
N HIS A 6 16.14 -0.57 6.55
CA HIS A 6 17.44 -1.18 6.76
C HIS A 6 17.47 -2.00 8.06
N ASP A 7 16.90 -1.46 9.13
CA ASP A 7 16.76 -2.13 10.42
C ASP A 7 15.83 -3.34 10.33
N PHE A 8 14.74 -3.25 9.56
CA PHE A 8 13.84 -4.38 9.33
C PHE A 8 14.51 -5.50 8.52
N VAL A 9 15.29 -5.17 7.49
CA VAL A 9 16.05 -6.16 6.71
C VAL A 9 17.11 -6.86 7.58
N LYS A 10 17.82 -6.12 8.43
CA LYS A 10 18.76 -6.69 9.40
C LYS A 10 18.09 -7.68 10.34
N LEU A 11 16.92 -7.32 10.86
CA LEU A 11 16.15 -8.18 11.75
C LEU A 11 15.73 -9.50 11.06
N LEU A 12 15.36 -9.44 9.77
CA LEU A 12 15.03 -10.62 8.97
C LEU A 12 16.26 -11.51 8.72
N GLU A 13 17.43 -10.90 8.49
CA GLU A 13 18.70 -11.63 8.31
C GLU A 13 19.13 -12.35 9.59
N GLU A 14 18.97 -11.71 10.75
CA GLU A 14 19.25 -12.29 12.07
C GLU A 14 18.31 -13.48 12.37
N TYR A 15 17.00 -13.32 12.17
CA TYR A 15 16.02 -14.39 12.35
C TYR A 15 16.31 -15.61 11.46
N ARG A 16 16.71 -15.37 10.20
CA ARG A 16 17.10 -16.43 9.27
C ARG A 16 18.39 -17.12 9.72
N ALA A 17 19.38 -16.38 10.21
CA ALA A 17 20.64 -16.92 10.69
C ALA A 17 20.46 -17.81 11.94
N GLU A 18 19.47 -17.51 12.77
CA GLU A 18 19.09 -18.31 13.94
C GLU A 18 18.22 -19.54 13.59
N GLY A 19 17.93 -19.76 12.31
CA GLY A 19 17.11 -20.89 11.84
C GLY A 19 15.63 -20.79 12.25
N GLN A 20 15.19 -19.59 12.64
CA GLN A 20 13.81 -19.35 13.04
C GLN A 20 12.91 -19.18 11.81
N GLU A 21 11.68 -19.65 11.92
CA GLU A 21 10.71 -19.55 10.84
C GLU A 21 10.20 -18.11 10.72
N LEU A 22 10.59 -17.45 9.62
CA LEU A 22 10.21 -16.06 9.30
C LEU A 22 8.69 -15.82 9.29
N GLY A 23 7.91 -16.90 9.14
CA GLY A 23 6.44 -16.85 9.16
C GLY A 23 5.89 -16.16 10.40
N THR A 24 6.50 -16.33 11.58
CA THR A 24 6.05 -15.69 12.82
C THR A 24 6.31 -14.18 12.85
N LEU A 25 7.46 -13.74 12.35
CA LEU A 25 7.82 -12.31 12.29
C LEU A 25 7.03 -11.56 11.21
N LEU A 26 6.63 -12.27 10.16
CA LEU A 26 5.80 -11.75 9.07
C LEU A 26 4.29 -11.88 9.37
N CYS A 27 3.92 -12.67 10.39
CA CYS A 27 2.54 -12.87 10.78
C CYS A 27 2.00 -11.59 11.40
N VAL A 28 1.10 -10.94 10.69
CA VAL A 28 0.39 -9.77 11.20
C VAL A 28 -1.01 -10.22 11.54
N GLU A 29 -1.42 -9.99 12.79
CA GLU A 29 -2.78 -10.29 13.22
C GLU A 29 -3.78 -9.58 12.30
N PRO A 30 -4.66 -10.33 11.60
CA PRO A 30 -5.61 -9.73 10.68
C PRO A 30 -6.67 -8.97 11.48
N VAL A 31 -6.58 -7.64 11.46
CA VAL A 31 -7.48 -6.74 12.21
C VAL A 31 -8.94 -6.84 11.73
N ARG A 32 -9.17 -7.29 10.48
CA ARG A 32 -10.49 -7.62 9.91
C ARG A 32 -10.37 -8.71 8.84
N HIS A 33 -11.32 -9.64 8.84
CA HIS A 33 -11.48 -10.59 7.75
C HIS A 33 -12.23 -9.92 6.59
N LEU A 34 -11.56 -9.78 5.45
CA LEU A 34 -12.12 -9.16 4.25
C LEU A 34 -12.53 -10.27 3.26
N SER A 35 -13.82 -10.60 3.24
CA SER A 35 -14.39 -11.50 2.24
C SER A 35 -14.78 -10.69 1.01
N LEU A 36 -13.81 -10.43 0.14
CA LEU A 36 -14.05 -9.80 -1.16
C LEU A 36 -14.26 -10.88 -2.23
N PRO A 37 -15.36 -10.82 -3.01
CA PRO A 37 -15.51 -11.72 -4.15
C PRO A 37 -14.46 -11.35 -5.20
N LEU A 38 -13.54 -12.27 -5.45
CA LEU A 38 -12.58 -12.19 -6.55
C LEU A 38 -13.22 -12.80 -7.81
N CYS A 39 -12.96 -12.21 -8.97
CA CYS A 39 -13.38 -12.81 -10.23
C CYS A 39 -12.50 -14.03 -10.55
N HIS A 40 -13.01 -14.92 -11.41
CA HIS A 40 -12.32 -16.16 -11.77
C HIS A 40 -10.92 -15.92 -12.36
N GLU A 41 -10.76 -14.85 -13.15
CA GLU A 41 -9.49 -14.48 -13.78
C GLU A 41 -8.43 -14.10 -12.73
N THR A 42 -8.76 -13.20 -11.80
CA THR A 42 -7.86 -12.81 -10.71
C THR A 42 -7.47 -14.00 -9.83
N CYS A 43 -8.40 -14.93 -9.58
CA CYS A 43 -8.09 -16.16 -8.85
C CYS A 43 -7.09 -17.06 -9.61
N ALA A 44 -7.21 -17.16 -10.94
CA ALA A 44 -6.31 -17.95 -11.76
C ALA A 44 -4.89 -17.34 -11.78
N GLU A 45 -4.80 -16.01 -11.93
CA GLU A 45 -3.53 -15.29 -11.88
C GLU A 45 -2.85 -15.42 -10.51
N LEU A 46 -3.62 -15.26 -9.43
CA LEU A 46 -3.11 -15.41 -8.06
C LEU A 46 -2.51 -16.80 -7.84
N ARG A 47 -3.17 -17.87 -8.31
CA ARG A 47 -2.65 -19.24 -8.23
C ARG A 47 -1.38 -19.42 -9.04
N ALA A 48 -1.36 -18.93 -10.28
CA ALA A 48 -0.16 -19.01 -11.12
C ALA A 48 1.03 -18.30 -10.48
N MET A 49 0.80 -17.13 -9.87
CA MET A 49 1.86 -16.41 -9.15
C MET A 49 2.28 -17.15 -7.87
N ALA A 50 1.33 -17.69 -7.11
CA ALA A 50 1.62 -18.46 -5.90
C ALA A 50 2.51 -19.69 -6.21
N GLU A 51 2.28 -20.36 -7.35
CA GLU A 51 3.13 -21.45 -7.84
C GLU A 51 4.56 -20.98 -8.15
N VAL A 52 4.71 -19.82 -8.82
CA VAL A 52 6.03 -19.25 -9.15
C VAL A 52 6.82 -18.88 -7.89
N PHE A 53 6.15 -18.32 -6.88
CA PHE A 53 6.77 -17.92 -5.61
C PHE A 53 6.79 -19.03 -4.56
N GLN A 54 6.24 -20.21 -4.86
CA GLN A 54 6.13 -21.36 -3.96
C GLN A 54 5.56 -20.98 -2.59
N CYS A 55 4.47 -20.21 -2.58
CA CYS A 55 3.85 -19.71 -1.35
C CYS A 55 2.33 -19.91 -1.35
N ASP A 56 1.72 -19.72 -0.18
CA ASP A 56 0.27 -19.78 -0.03
C ASP A 56 -0.41 -18.59 -0.75
N GLU A 57 -1.54 -18.88 -1.40
CA GLU A 57 -2.30 -17.91 -2.19
C GLU A 57 -2.82 -16.76 -1.32
N ALA A 58 -3.27 -17.04 -0.09
CA ALA A 58 -3.74 -16.02 0.83
C ALA A 58 -2.58 -15.17 1.36
N LEU A 59 -1.41 -15.79 1.59
CA LEU A 59 -0.19 -15.05 1.92
C LEU A 59 0.20 -14.08 0.79
N LEU A 60 0.22 -14.54 -0.46
CA LEU A 60 0.52 -13.71 -1.62
C LEU A 60 -0.50 -12.57 -1.79
N ALA A 61 -1.80 -12.87 -1.69
CA ALA A 61 -2.86 -11.87 -1.77
C ALA A 61 -2.69 -10.79 -0.69
N SER A 62 -2.33 -11.18 0.54
CA SER A 62 -2.09 -10.24 1.63
C SER A 62 -0.90 -9.32 1.35
N ALA A 63 0.19 -9.85 0.77
CA ALA A 63 1.38 -9.10 0.41
C ALA A 63 1.09 -8.08 -0.70
N ILE A 64 0.34 -8.50 -1.73
CA ILE A 64 -0.11 -7.62 -2.83
C ILE A 64 -0.98 -6.48 -2.28
N LEU A 65 -1.98 -6.80 -1.46
CA LEU A 65 -2.87 -5.80 -0.86
C LEU A 65 -2.10 -4.80 0.02
N ARG A 66 -1.15 -5.30 0.83
CA ARG A 66 -0.29 -4.44 1.64
C ARG A 66 0.57 -3.52 0.77
N GLY A 67 1.15 -4.02 -0.31
CA GLY A 67 1.91 -3.22 -1.27
C GLY A 67 1.06 -2.11 -1.90
N ALA A 68 -0.15 -2.47 -2.35
CA ALA A 68 -1.11 -1.52 -2.92
C ALA A 68 -1.53 -0.44 -1.92
N LEU A 69 -1.82 -0.81 -0.66
CA LEU A 69 -2.17 0.16 0.38
C LEU A 69 -1.01 1.10 0.69
N ARG A 70 0.22 0.59 0.77
CA ARG A 70 1.41 1.44 1.00
C ARG A 70 1.62 2.42 -0.15
N HIS A 71 1.44 1.97 -1.39
CA HIS A 71 1.50 2.84 -2.56
C HIS A 71 0.44 3.94 -2.50
N MET A 72 -0.82 3.61 -2.19
CA MET A 72 -1.88 4.60 -2.01
C MET A 72 -1.56 5.59 -0.88
N GLN A 73 -1.02 5.13 0.24
CA GLN A 73 -0.62 5.99 1.36
C GLN A 73 0.52 6.95 0.98
N LEU A 74 1.50 6.48 0.20
CA LEU A 74 2.63 7.31 -0.24
C LEU A 74 2.19 8.47 -1.13
N HIS A 75 1.21 8.23 -2.00
CA HIS A 75 0.71 9.24 -2.93
C HIS A 75 -0.48 10.05 -2.39
N LEU A 76 -1.00 9.69 -1.22
CA LEU A 76 -2.13 10.41 -0.59
C LEU A 76 -1.80 11.89 -0.34
N ASN A 77 -0.56 12.19 0.04
CA ASN A 77 -0.13 13.58 0.25
C ASN A 77 -0.07 14.35 -1.07
N ASP A 78 0.46 13.74 -2.14
CA ASP A 78 0.50 14.33 -3.48
C ASP A 78 -0.92 14.62 -3.99
N ASP A 79 -1.85 13.68 -3.78
CA ASP A 79 -3.27 13.81 -4.14
C ASP A 79 -3.97 14.91 -3.33
N LEU A 80 -3.65 15.04 -2.02
CA LEU A 80 -4.15 16.12 -1.16
C LEU A 80 -3.60 17.48 -1.58
N ASP A 81 -2.33 17.55 -1.97
CA ASP A 81 -1.71 18.79 -2.47
C ASP A 81 -2.32 19.20 -3.81
N ALA A 82 -2.56 18.25 -4.71
CA ALA A 82 -3.29 18.48 -5.96
C ALA A 82 -4.71 18.99 -5.69
N LEU A 83 -5.43 18.38 -4.75
CA LEU A 83 -6.76 18.81 -4.34
C LEU A 83 -6.75 20.22 -3.75
N ALA A 84 -5.77 20.54 -2.90
CA ALA A 84 -5.60 21.86 -2.31
C ALA A 84 -5.26 22.93 -3.37
N ALA A 85 -4.44 22.59 -4.37
CA ALA A 85 -4.16 23.45 -5.51
C ALA A 85 -5.43 23.74 -6.32
N MET A 86 -6.20 22.70 -6.68
CA MET A 86 -7.48 22.85 -7.37
C MET A 86 -8.49 23.68 -6.58
N ALA A 87 -8.53 23.52 -5.25
CA ALA A 87 -9.39 24.32 -4.38
C ALA A 87 -8.98 25.79 -4.35
N ARG A 88 -7.68 26.10 -4.29
CA ARG A 88 -7.15 27.47 -4.36
C ARG A 88 -7.49 28.13 -5.69
N ASP A 89 -7.27 27.46 -6.82
CA ASP A 89 -7.61 28.00 -8.13
C ASP A 89 -9.11 28.33 -8.24
N ARG A 90 -9.96 27.45 -7.71
CA ARG A 90 -11.41 27.69 -7.67
C ARG A 90 -11.85 28.78 -6.69
N LEU A 91 -11.08 29.07 -5.64
CA LEU A 91 -11.36 30.13 -4.67
C LEU A 91 -10.81 31.50 -5.11
N CYS A 92 -9.70 31.52 -5.87
CA CYS A 92 -9.16 32.75 -6.46
C CYS A 92 -9.99 33.23 -7.66
N SER A 93 -10.56 32.32 -8.46
CA SER A 93 -11.40 32.66 -9.62
C SER A 93 -12.57 33.61 -9.32
N PRO A 94 -13.42 33.42 -8.28
CA PRO A 94 -14.50 34.35 -7.98
C PRO A 94 -14.07 35.63 -7.25
N CYS A 95 -12.87 35.67 -6.66
CA CYS A 95 -12.36 36.86 -5.97
C CYS A 95 -11.68 37.85 -6.94
N GLU A 96 -11.04 37.35 -8.01
CA GLU A 96 -10.46 38.21 -9.05
C GLU A 96 -11.56 38.89 -9.89
N ASP A 97 -12.61 38.15 -10.27
CA ASP A 97 -13.77 38.70 -11.00
C ASP A 97 -14.54 39.77 -10.19
N ALA A 98 -14.56 39.65 -8.86
CA ALA A 98 -15.19 40.63 -7.97
C ALA A 98 -14.29 41.84 -7.67
N SER A 99 -12.97 41.69 -7.78
CA SER A 99 -11.97 42.76 -7.55
C SER A 99 -11.79 43.68 -8.76
N GLU A 100 -12.03 43.20 -9.98
CA GLU A 100 -12.00 44.02 -11.20
C GLU A 100 -13.31 44.81 -11.45
N ALA A 101 -14.37 44.50 -10.69
CA ALA A 101 -15.69 45.14 -10.81
C ALA A 101 -15.90 46.36 -9.88
N ILE A 102 -14.88 46.78 -9.12
CA ILE A 102 -14.90 47.95 -8.20
C ILE A 102 -13.89 48.99 -8.69
#